data_AF-A0A0L6WZC8-F1
#
_entry.id   AF-A0A0L6WZC8-F1
#
_cell.length_a   1.000
_cell.length_b   1.000
_cell.length_c   1.000
_cell.angle_alpha   90.00
_cell.angle_beta   90.00
_cell.angle_gamma   90.00
#
_symmetry.space_group_name_H-M   'P 1'
#
loop_
_entity.id
_entity.type
_entity.pdbx_description
1 polymer ?
#
loop_
_entity_poly.entity_id
_entity_poly.type
_entity_poly.pdbx_seq_one_letter_code
_entity_poly.pdbx_strand_id
1 'polypeptide(L)'
;MNATPMLPIAPSMEFIPLIPAGAANSTSPASISLCTWFPDIEVVVIMAIIMHEFQAANLHKLDPTNHNKDTAYTFNSSTNQFEVSYCTAKEYKTPFSILVPLNHYLCVLGFYLLKSDTIPFVFHQYMAHILELIAVYEWSTVYNYHSMFFNCQHAKMAASNYSGWGRPTSDLLDKHVYGHRKPTPPKAPKASNAEQNPSNPGEVCHKFNKSKCTVIPCPWGCPHSCSTCSKTNHGKHSHKD
;
A
#
# COMPACT_ATOMS: atom_id res chain seq x y z
N MET A 1 -71.57 -15.38 -18.06
CA MET A 1 -70.43 -15.02 -17.18
C MET A 1 -69.17 -15.23 -18.01
N ASN A 2 -68.64 -14.16 -18.59
CA ASN A 2 -67.53 -14.21 -19.55
C ASN A 2 -66.20 -14.06 -18.81
N ALA A 3 -65.28 -14.98 -19.07
CA ALA A 3 -63.91 -14.94 -18.58
C ALA A 3 -63.04 -14.08 -19.52
N THR A 4 -62.35 -13.09 -18.97
CA THR A 4 -61.38 -12.24 -19.67
C THR A 4 -59.97 -12.82 -19.46
N PRO A 5 -59.15 -13.05 -20.51
CA PRO A 5 -57.77 -13.45 -20.33
C PRO A 5 -56.87 -12.20 -20.19
N MET A 6 -56.09 -12.11 -19.11
CA MET A 6 -55.01 -11.13 -18.99
C MET A 6 -53.76 -11.65 -19.72
N LEU A 7 -53.30 -10.87 -20.72
CA LEU A 7 -52.02 -11.03 -21.39
C LEU A 7 -50.86 -10.51 -20.52
N PRO A 8 -49.62 -11.01 -20.72
CA PRO A 8 -48.45 -10.60 -19.95
C PRO A 8 -47.97 -9.20 -20.35
N ILE A 9 -47.66 -8.38 -19.35
CA ILE A 9 -47.03 -7.06 -19.50
C ILE A 9 -45.56 -7.27 -19.88
N ALA A 10 -45.19 -6.90 -21.10
CA ALA A 10 -43.79 -6.80 -21.53
C ALA A 10 -43.16 -5.51 -20.95
N PRO A 11 -41.88 -5.52 -20.55
CA PRO A 11 -41.20 -4.31 -20.13
C PRO A 11 -41.02 -3.36 -21.32
N SER A 12 -41.37 -2.09 -21.13
CA SER A 12 -41.20 -1.03 -22.11
C SER A 12 -39.71 -0.83 -22.42
N MET A 13 -39.31 -1.15 -23.64
CA MET A 13 -38.05 -0.67 -24.21
C MET A 13 -38.19 0.84 -24.43
N GLU A 14 -37.59 1.63 -23.53
CA GLU A 14 -37.44 3.06 -23.77
C GLU A 14 -36.54 3.28 -24.99
N PHE A 15 -37.09 4.04 -25.94
CA PHE A 15 -36.47 4.45 -27.19
C PHE A 15 -35.16 5.20 -26.92
N ILE A 16 -34.04 4.67 -27.40
CA ILE A 16 -32.78 5.42 -27.52
C ILE A 16 -32.88 6.27 -28.80
N PRO A 17 -32.66 7.61 -28.75
CA PRO A 17 -32.63 8.42 -29.97
C PRO A 17 -31.35 8.11 -30.76
N LEU A 18 -31.50 7.74 -32.02
CA LEU A 18 -30.41 7.62 -32.99
C LEU A 18 -29.99 9.04 -33.44
N ILE A 19 -28.73 9.43 -33.19
CA ILE A 19 -28.14 10.69 -33.70
C ILE A 19 -27.22 10.36 -34.88
N PRO A 20 -27.18 11.17 -35.97
CA PRO A 20 -26.50 10.80 -37.20
C PRO A 20 -24.97 10.85 -37.06
N ALA A 21 -24.32 9.99 -37.84
CA ALA A 21 -22.87 9.94 -37.98
C ALA A 21 -22.30 11.29 -38.46
N GLY A 22 -21.56 11.96 -37.58
CA GLY A 22 -20.70 13.10 -37.89
C GLY A 22 -19.39 12.94 -37.10
N ALA A 23 -18.30 12.65 -37.81
CA ALA A 23 -16.98 12.48 -37.23
C ALA A 23 -16.48 13.81 -36.63
N ALA A 24 -16.47 13.89 -35.30
CA ALA A 24 -15.61 14.78 -34.51
C ALA A 24 -15.62 14.31 -33.05
N ASN A 25 -14.44 14.12 -32.47
CA ASN A 25 -14.10 13.67 -31.11
C ASN A 25 -15.20 13.89 -30.06
N SER A 26 -15.99 12.85 -29.80
CA SER A 26 -17.11 12.88 -28.87
C SER A 26 -16.62 12.80 -27.43
N THR A 27 -16.32 13.95 -26.82
CA THR A 27 -16.03 14.04 -25.39
C THR A 27 -17.34 13.90 -24.62
N SER A 28 -17.48 12.85 -23.81
CA SER A 28 -18.68 12.58 -22.98
C SER A 28 -18.98 13.73 -22.00
N PRO A 29 -20.24 14.04 -21.67
CA PRO A 29 -20.57 15.05 -20.66
C PRO A 29 -19.92 14.76 -19.29
N ALA A 30 -19.66 13.49 -18.96
CA ALA A 30 -18.94 13.11 -17.74
C ALA A 30 -17.46 13.54 -17.76
N SER A 31 -16.80 13.50 -18.92
CA SER A 31 -15.40 13.94 -19.03
C SER A 31 -15.26 15.46 -19.01
N ILE A 32 -16.23 16.20 -19.55
CA ILE A 32 -16.28 17.67 -19.44
C ILE A 32 -16.40 18.10 -17.96
N SER A 33 -17.25 17.40 -17.19
CA SER A 33 -17.36 17.63 -15.75
C SER A 33 -16.04 17.33 -15.02
N LEU A 34 -15.38 16.21 -15.32
CA LEU A 34 -14.11 15.84 -14.67
C LEU A 34 -13.01 16.88 -14.90
N CYS A 35 -12.84 17.39 -16.12
CA CYS A 35 -11.85 18.42 -16.42
C CYS A 35 -12.10 19.72 -15.64
N THR A 36 -13.36 20.00 -15.26
CA THR A 36 -13.70 21.17 -14.42
C THR A 36 -13.29 20.97 -12.97
N TRP A 37 -13.40 19.73 -12.46
CA TRP A 37 -13.03 19.39 -11.08
C TRP A 37 -11.53 19.14 -10.88
N PHE A 38 -10.83 18.77 -11.95
CA PHE A 38 -9.40 18.47 -11.93
C PHE A 38 -8.65 19.28 -13.01
N PRO A 39 -8.64 20.63 -12.91
CA PRO A 39 -8.05 21.49 -13.94
C PRO A 39 -6.53 21.33 -14.06
N ASP A 40 -5.88 20.87 -12.99
CA ASP A 40 -4.42 20.68 -12.94
C ASP A 40 -3.96 19.37 -13.59
N ILE A 41 -4.88 18.47 -13.96
CA ILE A 41 -4.57 17.19 -14.58
C ILE A 41 -4.84 17.28 -16.08
N GLU A 42 -3.85 16.90 -16.90
CA GLU A 42 -4.03 16.87 -18.35
C GLU A 42 -5.23 16.00 -18.76
N VAL A 43 -6.03 16.49 -19.72
CA VAL A 43 -7.23 15.80 -20.20
C VAL A 43 -6.91 14.38 -20.67
N VAL A 44 -5.78 14.18 -21.36
CA VAL A 44 -5.34 12.86 -21.83
C VAL A 44 -5.06 11.89 -20.68
N VAL A 45 -4.57 12.39 -19.54
CA VAL A 45 -4.35 11.60 -18.32
C VAL A 45 -5.68 11.24 -17.67
N ILE A 46 -6.60 12.19 -17.55
CA ILE A 46 -7.96 11.91 -17.05
C ILE A 46 -8.62 10.83 -17.91
N MET A 47 -8.50 10.92 -19.24
CA MET A 47 -9.07 9.92 -20.16
C MET A 47 -8.44 8.54 -19.94
N ALA A 48 -7.11 8.48 -19.82
CA ALA A 48 -6.42 7.22 -19.54
C ALA A 48 -6.87 6.59 -18.20
N ILE A 49 -7.18 7.39 -17.18
CA ILE A 49 -7.68 6.90 -15.89
C ILE A 49 -9.07 6.29 -16.04
N ILE A 50 -10.02 7.01 -16.63
CA ILE A 50 -11.42 6.54 -16.74
C ILE A 50 -11.57 5.37 -17.71
N MET A 51 -10.68 5.26 -18.70
CA MET A 51 -10.63 4.14 -19.64
C MET A 51 -9.87 2.92 -19.09
N HIS A 52 -9.32 3.02 -17.88
CA HIS A 52 -8.46 1.99 -17.29
C HIS A 52 -7.29 1.61 -18.21
N GLU A 53 -6.58 2.63 -18.73
CA GLU A 53 -5.34 2.51 -19.49
C GLU A 53 -4.14 3.06 -18.71
N PHE A 54 -4.36 3.61 -17.51
CA PHE A 54 -3.36 4.28 -16.70
C PHE A 54 -2.56 3.31 -15.81
N GLN A 55 -1.27 3.17 -16.08
CA GLN A 55 -0.38 2.26 -15.36
C GLN A 55 0.24 2.91 -14.10
N ALA A 56 0.64 2.08 -13.13
CA ALA A 56 1.33 2.54 -11.91
C ALA A 56 2.59 3.36 -12.22
N ALA A 57 3.33 2.99 -13.27
CA ALA A 57 4.53 3.71 -13.69
C ALA A 57 4.25 5.19 -14.01
N ASN A 58 3.03 5.52 -14.47
CA ASN A 58 2.62 6.86 -14.86
C ASN A 58 2.08 7.70 -13.70
N LEU A 59 1.97 7.17 -12.46
CA LEU A 59 1.43 7.90 -11.32
C LEU A 59 2.09 9.27 -11.11
N HIS A 60 3.40 9.40 -11.35
CA HIS A 60 4.16 10.66 -11.24
C HIS A 60 3.57 11.82 -12.05
N LYS A 61 2.85 11.54 -13.15
CA LYS A 61 2.15 12.55 -13.96
C LYS A 61 0.99 13.22 -13.23
N LEU A 62 0.58 12.67 -12.09
CA LEU A 62 -0.46 13.18 -11.21
C LEU A 62 0.11 13.91 -9.99
N ASP A 63 1.44 14.05 -9.88
CA ASP A 63 2.05 14.79 -8.80
C ASP A 63 2.09 16.30 -9.14
N PRO A 64 1.34 17.15 -8.41
CA PRO A 64 1.31 18.60 -8.64
C PRO A 64 2.71 19.24 -8.59
N THR A 65 3.64 18.63 -7.85
CA THR A 65 5.00 19.15 -7.68
C THR A 65 5.96 18.75 -8.81
N ASN A 66 5.51 17.91 -9.74
CA ASN A 66 6.31 17.39 -10.85
C ASN A 66 5.99 18.04 -12.21
N HIS A 67 4.89 18.80 -12.31
CA HIS A 67 4.48 19.50 -13.55
C HIS A 67 5.55 20.44 -14.15
N ASN A 68 6.53 20.89 -13.36
CA ASN A 68 7.62 21.77 -13.82
C ASN A 68 8.97 21.04 -14.01
N LYS A 69 9.02 19.70 -13.89
CA LYS A 69 10.28 18.92 -13.88
C LYS A 69 10.38 17.87 -14.97
N ASP A 70 9.32 17.64 -15.75
CA ASP A 70 9.30 16.63 -16.82
C ASP A 70 10.37 16.86 -17.91
N THR A 71 10.90 18.08 -18.02
CA THR A 71 11.96 18.42 -18.98
C THR A 71 13.07 19.22 -18.32
N ALA A 72 14.09 18.52 -17.78
CA ALA A 72 15.33 19.15 -17.41
C ALA A 72 16.22 19.30 -18.66
N TYR A 73 16.36 20.54 -19.14
CA TYR A 73 17.33 20.86 -20.18
C TYR A 73 18.70 21.05 -19.55
N THR A 74 19.61 20.11 -19.80
CA THR A 74 20.99 20.21 -19.32
C THR A 74 21.90 20.50 -20.51
N PHE A 75 22.63 21.60 -20.47
CA PHE A 75 23.61 21.91 -21.51
C PHE A 75 24.86 21.05 -21.28
N ASN A 76 25.15 20.16 -22.23
CA ASN A 76 26.35 19.34 -22.18
C ASN A 76 27.50 20.09 -22.86
N SER A 77 28.37 20.68 -22.03
CA SER A 77 29.53 21.46 -22.51
C SER A 77 30.56 20.63 -23.28
N SER A 78 30.54 19.30 -23.18
CA SER A 78 31.48 18.43 -23.89
C SER A 78 31.02 18.10 -25.32
N THR A 79 29.71 18.09 -25.55
CA THR A 79 29.11 17.79 -26.86
C THR A 79 28.50 19.02 -27.54
N ASN A 80 28.46 20.18 -26.86
CA ASN A 80 27.77 21.41 -27.30
C ASN A 80 26.30 21.17 -27.68
N GLN A 81 25.63 20.24 -26.98
CA GLN A 81 24.23 19.91 -27.22
C GLN A 81 23.41 20.09 -25.94
N PHE A 82 22.14 20.46 -26.12
CA PHE A 82 21.17 20.40 -25.04
C PHE A 82 20.68 18.95 -24.92
N GLU A 83 20.99 18.33 -23.79
CA GLU A 83 20.47 17.02 -23.44
C GLU A 83 19.13 17.20 -22.72
N VAL A 84 18.08 16.65 -23.33
CA VAL A 84 16.78 16.52 -22.69
C VAL A 84 16.85 15.32 -21.76
N SER A 85 17.06 15.58 -20.48
CA SER A 85 16.94 14.58 -19.44
C SER A 85 15.46 14.44 -19.11
N TYR A 86 14.81 13.41 -19.64
CA TYR A 86 13.55 12.94 -19.07
C TYR A 86 13.86 12.41 -17.67
N CYS A 87 13.14 12.88 -16.65
CA CYS A 87 13.24 12.35 -15.29
C CYS A 87 12.68 10.91 -15.24
N THR A 88 13.32 9.97 -15.93
CA THR A 88 12.93 8.57 -15.93
C THR A 88 13.14 7.96 -14.54
N ALA A 89 12.04 7.51 -13.93
CA ALA A 89 11.96 6.48 -12.89
C ALA A 89 12.67 6.74 -11.55
N LYS A 90 13.35 7.88 -11.36
CA LYS A 90 13.99 8.26 -10.08
C LYS A 90 13.02 8.91 -9.08
N GLU A 91 11.72 8.94 -9.37
CA GLU A 91 10.80 9.89 -8.74
C GLU A 91 10.14 9.37 -7.45
N TYR A 92 9.99 8.06 -7.30
CA TYR A 92 9.36 7.47 -6.12
C TYR A 92 10.34 7.24 -4.97
N LYS A 93 11.15 8.25 -4.62
CA LYS A 93 12.13 8.13 -3.52
C LYS A 93 11.50 8.11 -2.14
N THR A 94 10.27 8.60 -2.03
CA THR A 94 9.59 8.76 -0.75
C THR A 94 8.18 8.18 -0.81
N PRO A 95 7.59 7.82 0.33
CA PRO A 95 6.18 7.44 0.36
C PRO A 95 5.26 8.50 -0.25
N PHE A 96 5.56 9.79 -0.02
CA PHE A 96 4.74 10.90 -0.50
C PHE A 96 4.72 11.02 -2.03
N SER A 97 5.83 10.68 -2.71
CA SER A 97 5.87 10.65 -4.18
C SER A 97 4.93 9.61 -4.80
N ILE A 98 4.35 8.69 -4.03
CA ILE A 98 3.23 7.84 -4.48
C ILE A 98 1.91 8.25 -3.87
N LEU A 99 1.86 8.50 -2.56
CA LEU A 99 0.60 8.71 -1.86
C LEU A 99 -0.18 9.91 -2.43
N VAL A 100 0.52 10.99 -2.79
CA VAL A 100 -0.11 12.19 -3.37
C VAL A 100 -0.69 11.89 -4.76
N PRO A 101 0.07 11.41 -5.76
CA PRO A 101 -0.50 11.09 -7.07
C PRO A 101 -1.52 9.96 -7.03
N LEU A 102 -1.34 8.96 -6.16
CA LEU A 102 -2.31 7.90 -5.96
C LEU A 102 -3.65 8.44 -5.43
N ASN A 103 -3.61 9.39 -4.49
CA ASN A 103 -4.83 10.01 -4.01
C ASN A 103 -5.56 10.76 -5.14
N HIS A 104 -4.84 11.50 -5.99
CA HIS A 104 -5.43 12.16 -7.16
C HIS A 104 -6.05 11.15 -8.12
N TYR A 105 -5.35 10.05 -8.42
CA TYR A 105 -5.87 8.95 -9.22
C TYR A 105 -7.22 8.43 -8.69
N LEU A 106 -7.26 8.11 -7.39
CA LEU A 106 -8.47 7.57 -6.75
C LEU A 106 -9.60 8.61 -6.68
N CYS A 107 -9.30 9.90 -6.53
CA CYS A 107 -10.30 10.97 -6.59
C CYS A 107 -10.92 11.11 -7.98
N VAL A 108 -10.11 11.13 -9.04
CA VAL A 108 -10.60 11.18 -10.44
C VAL A 108 -11.49 9.98 -10.72
N LEU A 109 -11.00 8.78 -10.38
CA LEU A 109 -11.74 7.54 -10.60
C LEU A 109 -13.03 7.46 -9.75
N GLY A 110 -12.97 7.87 -8.49
CA GLY A 110 -14.12 7.91 -7.59
C GLY A 110 -15.19 8.88 -8.06
N PHE A 111 -14.79 10.06 -8.55
CA PHE A 111 -15.70 11.03 -9.14
C PHE A 111 -16.33 10.49 -10.44
N TYR A 112 -15.58 9.75 -11.26
CA TYR A 112 -16.17 9.11 -12.43
C TYR A 112 -17.21 8.03 -12.06
N LEU A 113 -16.97 7.31 -10.97
CA LEU A 113 -17.80 6.19 -10.50
C LEU A 113 -18.88 6.59 -9.48
N LEU A 114 -19.32 7.86 -9.48
CA LEU A 114 -20.28 8.47 -8.55
C LEU A 114 -21.55 7.67 -8.22
N LYS A 115 -21.91 6.67 -9.03
CA LYS A 115 -23.09 5.81 -8.83
C LYS A 115 -22.88 4.68 -7.80
N SER A 116 -21.67 4.50 -7.25
CA SER A 116 -21.41 3.43 -6.29
C SER A 116 -21.00 3.95 -4.92
N ASP A 117 -21.86 3.69 -3.92
CA ASP A 117 -21.65 4.09 -2.53
C ASP A 117 -20.46 3.37 -1.86
N THR A 118 -20.01 2.25 -2.43
CA THR A 118 -18.95 1.41 -1.86
C THR A 118 -17.54 1.79 -2.33
N ILE A 119 -17.42 2.48 -3.46
CA ILE A 119 -16.13 2.77 -4.10
C ILE A 119 -15.23 3.68 -3.24
N PRO A 120 -15.73 4.80 -2.68
CA PRO A 120 -14.91 5.66 -1.81
C PRO A 120 -14.35 4.90 -0.61
N PHE A 121 -15.14 3.99 -0.03
CA PHE A 121 -14.73 3.19 1.12
C PHE A 121 -13.60 2.21 0.77
N VAL A 122 -13.70 1.47 -0.34
CA VAL A 122 -12.63 0.53 -0.73
C VAL A 122 -11.34 1.24 -1.13
N PHE A 123 -11.42 2.44 -1.72
CA PHE A 123 -10.25 3.27 -2.02
C PHE A 123 -9.59 3.79 -0.75
N HIS A 124 -10.38 4.20 0.24
CA HIS A 124 -9.86 4.58 1.54
C HIS A 124 -9.15 3.42 2.25
N GLN A 125 -9.73 2.21 2.24
CA GLN A 125 -9.09 1.01 2.79
C GLN A 125 -7.73 0.73 2.14
N TYR A 126 -7.62 0.90 0.82
CA TYR A 126 -6.36 0.73 0.12
C TYR A 126 -5.30 1.75 0.57
N MET A 127 -5.67 3.03 0.67
CA MET A 127 -4.78 4.08 1.16
C MET A 127 -4.30 3.80 2.59
N ALA A 128 -5.22 3.42 3.48
CA ALA A 128 -4.88 3.05 4.86
C ALA A 128 -3.91 1.86 4.90
N HIS A 129 -4.15 0.85 4.08
CA HIS A 129 -3.27 -0.32 3.99
C HIS A 129 -1.85 0.03 3.53
N ILE A 130 -1.69 0.91 2.52
CA ILE A 130 -0.35 1.38 2.13
C ILE A 130 0.33 2.12 3.28
N LEU A 131 -0.38 2.97 4.01
CA LEU A 131 0.16 3.70 5.16
C LEU A 131 0.63 2.76 6.28
N GLU A 132 -0.14 1.71 6.58
CA GLU A 132 0.27 0.67 7.52
C GLU A 132 1.55 -0.05 7.07
N LEU A 133 1.64 -0.38 5.78
CA LEU A 133 2.84 -1.00 5.22
C LEU A 133 4.06 -0.07 5.31
N ILE A 134 3.89 1.22 5.01
CA ILE A 134 4.96 2.24 5.14
C ILE A 134 5.46 2.31 6.59
N ALA A 135 4.58 2.18 7.57
CA ALA A 135 4.97 2.23 8.98
C ALA A 135 5.84 1.04 9.41
N VAL A 136 5.66 -0.12 8.77
CA VAL A 136 6.27 -1.40 9.20
C VAL A 136 7.43 -1.86 8.31
N TYR A 137 7.43 -1.53 7.03
CA TYR A 137 8.33 -2.08 6.02
C TYR A 137 9.15 -1.01 5.31
N GLU A 138 10.29 -1.42 4.75
CA GLU A 138 11.15 -0.57 3.95
C GLU A 138 10.41 -0.02 2.74
N TRP A 139 10.70 1.24 2.38
CA TRP A 139 9.92 1.92 1.33
C TRP A 139 10.02 1.19 -0.02
N SER A 140 11.21 0.70 -0.39
CA SER A 140 11.42 -0.08 -1.62
C SER A 140 10.53 -1.33 -1.70
N THR A 141 10.33 -2.00 -0.56
CA THR A 141 9.42 -3.15 -0.44
C THR A 141 7.97 -2.74 -0.65
N VAL A 142 7.52 -1.67 0.01
CA VAL A 142 6.14 -1.18 -0.12
C VAL A 142 5.87 -0.72 -1.55
N TYR A 143 6.82 -0.04 -2.18
CA TYR A 143 6.75 0.40 -3.57
C TYR A 143 6.54 -0.79 -4.52
N ASN A 144 7.34 -1.86 -4.37
CA ASN A 144 7.22 -3.05 -5.22
C ASN A 144 5.86 -3.73 -5.06
N TYR A 145 5.39 -3.87 -3.81
CA TYR A 145 4.06 -4.40 -3.52
C TYR A 145 2.96 -3.54 -4.16
N HIS A 146 3.00 -2.22 -3.93
CA HIS A 146 2.04 -1.26 -4.49
C HIS A 146 1.98 -1.36 -6.02
N SER A 147 3.13 -1.36 -6.69
CA SER A 147 3.21 -1.38 -8.15
C SER A 147 2.55 -2.64 -8.73
N MET A 148 2.81 -3.80 -8.13
CA MET A 148 2.20 -5.07 -8.54
C MET A 148 0.70 -5.10 -8.22
N PHE A 149 0.32 -4.75 -6.99
CA PHE A 149 -1.08 -4.72 -6.58
C PHE A 149 -1.91 -3.79 -7.45
N PHE A 150 -1.45 -2.55 -7.68
CA PHE A 150 -2.11 -1.56 -8.51
C PHE A 150 -2.36 -2.10 -9.92
N ASN A 151 -1.33 -2.64 -10.58
CA ASN A 151 -1.47 -3.19 -11.92
C ASN A 151 -2.44 -4.39 -11.97
N CYS A 152 -2.44 -5.25 -10.94
CA CYS A 152 -3.41 -6.33 -10.82
C CYS A 152 -4.85 -5.83 -10.65
N GLN A 153 -5.08 -4.80 -9.81
CA GLN A 153 -6.41 -4.22 -9.65
C GLN A 153 -6.86 -3.51 -10.92
N HIS A 154 -5.95 -2.81 -11.60
CA HIS A 154 -6.21 -2.16 -12.87
C HIS A 154 -6.72 -3.14 -13.94
N ALA A 155 -6.08 -4.32 -14.06
CA ALA A 155 -6.57 -5.38 -14.95
C ALA A 155 -7.99 -5.86 -14.60
N LYS A 156 -8.36 -5.88 -13.32
CA LYS A 156 -9.72 -6.24 -12.87
C LYS A 156 -10.74 -5.14 -13.15
N MET A 157 -10.34 -3.87 -13.08
CA MET A 157 -11.22 -2.74 -13.39
C MET A 157 -11.62 -2.69 -14.87
N ALA A 158 -10.77 -3.16 -15.77
CA ALA A 158 -11.15 -3.37 -17.17
C ALA A 158 -12.34 -4.34 -17.34
N ALA A 159 -12.56 -5.25 -16.37
CA ALA A 159 -13.73 -6.13 -16.28
C ALA A 159 -14.83 -5.57 -15.34
N SER A 160 -14.80 -4.27 -15.03
CA SER A 160 -15.72 -3.59 -14.08
C SER A 160 -15.73 -4.17 -12.66
N ASN A 161 -14.65 -4.84 -12.24
CA ASN A 161 -14.53 -5.40 -10.90
C ASN A 161 -13.64 -4.53 -9.99
N TYR A 162 -14.27 -3.88 -9.01
CA TYR A 162 -13.62 -2.97 -8.07
C TYR A 162 -13.46 -3.53 -6.65
N SER A 163 -13.99 -4.73 -6.36
CA SER A 163 -14.03 -5.25 -4.99
C SER A 163 -12.67 -5.62 -4.40
N GLY A 164 -11.63 -5.66 -5.24
CA GLY A 164 -10.28 -6.07 -4.86
C GLY A 164 -9.41 -4.98 -4.23
N TRP A 165 -9.79 -3.70 -4.32
CA TRP A 165 -8.96 -2.59 -3.83
C TRP A 165 -8.77 -2.59 -2.30
N GLY A 166 -9.82 -2.92 -1.54
CA GLY A 166 -9.78 -2.94 -0.08
C GLY A 166 -9.23 -4.22 0.54
N ARG A 167 -8.80 -5.20 -0.26
CA ARG A 167 -8.34 -6.52 0.24
C ARG A 167 -6.87 -6.74 -0.10
N PRO A 168 -5.99 -6.79 0.90
CA PRO A 168 -4.61 -7.19 0.67
C PRO A 168 -4.55 -8.60 0.08
N THR A 169 -3.69 -8.80 -0.91
CA THR A 169 -3.48 -10.13 -1.50
C THR A 169 -2.40 -10.84 -0.69
N SER A 170 -2.77 -11.87 0.07
CA SER A 170 -1.86 -12.64 0.93
C SER A 170 -0.62 -13.12 0.17
N ASP A 171 -0.78 -13.65 -1.04
CA ASP A 171 0.34 -14.12 -1.87
C ASP A 171 1.34 -13.00 -2.25
N LEU A 172 0.85 -11.78 -2.46
CA LEU A 172 1.71 -10.62 -2.75
C LEU A 172 2.42 -10.12 -1.49
N LEU A 173 1.77 -10.18 -0.33
CA LEU A 173 2.37 -9.82 0.94
C LEU A 173 3.46 -10.82 1.34
N ASP A 174 3.22 -12.12 1.19
CA ASP A 174 4.21 -13.17 1.43
C ASP A 174 5.43 -12.98 0.53
N LYS A 175 5.21 -12.72 -0.76
CA LYS A 175 6.28 -12.59 -1.75
C LYS A 175 7.11 -11.32 -1.60
N HIS A 176 6.50 -10.19 -1.24
CA HIS A 176 7.16 -8.89 -1.32
C HIS A 176 7.39 -8.22 0.03
N VAL A 177 6.62 -8.56 1.07
CA VAL A 177 6.52 -7.75 2.29
C VAL A 177 7.05 -8.48 3.52
N TYR A 178 6.59 -9.69 3.83
CA TYR A 178 6.83 -10.31 5.15
C TYR A 178 8.30 -10.67 5.46
N GLY A 179 9.21 -10.63 4.48
CA GLY A 179 10.66 -10.80 4.68
C GLY A 179 11.46 -9.51 4.91
N HIS A 180 10.87 -8.32 4.74
CA HIS A 180 11.60 -7.06 4.62
C HIS A 180 11.15 -6.00 5.65
N ARG A 181 10.86 -6.44 6.86
CA ARG A 181 10.46 -5.54 7.95
C ARG A 181 11.57 -4.55 8.25
N LYS A 182 11.21 -3.27 8.46
CA LYS A 182 12.17 -2.25 8.91
C LYS A 182 12.89 -2.74 10.17
N PRO A 183 14.22 -2.51 10.28
CA PRO A 183 14.91 -2.68 11.54
C PRO A 183 14.21 -1.81 12.58
N THR A 184 13.68 -2.42 13.64
CA THR A 184 13.10 -1.66 14.73
C THR A 184 14.17 -0.70 15.26
N PRO A 185 13.94 0.62 15.33
CA PRO A 185 14.92 1.52 15.91
C PRO A 185 15.23 1.05 17.34
N PRO A 186 16.50 1.06 17.78
CA PRO A 186 16.85 0.71 19.14
C PRO A 186 16.06 1.61 20.08
N LYS A 187 15.13 1.03 20.84
CA LYS A 187 14.32 1.76 21.81
C LYS A 187 15.25 2.40 22.84
N ALA A 188 15.19 3.73 22.96
CA ALA A 188 15.62 4.39 24.19
C ALA A 188 14.78 3.82 25.36
N PRO A 189 15.40 3.46 26.49
CA PRO A 189 14.70 2.76 27.55
C PRO A 189 13.78 3.71 28.30
N LYS A 190 12.47 3.45 28.26
CA LYS A 190 11.54 3.86 29.32
C LYS A 190 10.70 2.66 29.74
N ALA A 191 10.78 2.41 31.05
CA ALA A 191 10.13 1.38 31.84
C ALA A 191 8.63 1.20 31.48
N SER A 192 8.03 0.02 31.50
CA SER A 192 8.10 -1.01 32.54
C SER A 192 7.50 -2.35 32.07
N ASN A 193 8.14 -3.45 32.50
CA ASN A 193 7.71 -4.86 32.68
C ASN A 193 7.07 -5.61 31.49
N ALA A 194 7.56 -6.76 30.99
CA ALA A 194 8.46 -7.78 31.53
C ALA A 194 9.16 -8.58 30.41
N GLU A 195 10.33 -9.18 30.74
CA GLU A 195 11.03 -10.27 30.03
C GLU A 195 11.67 -9.93 28.65
N GLN A 196 12.97 -10.08 28.36
CA GLN A 196 14.12 -10.76 28.96
C GLN A 196 15.40 -9.98 28.59
N ASN A 197 16.19 -9.56 29.58
CA ASN A 197 17.55 -9.06 29.35
C ASN A 197 18.50 -10.24 29.08
N PRO A 198 19.44 -10.14 28.11
CA PRO A 198 20.61 -11.00 28.09
C PRO A 198 21.39 -10.70 29.38
N SER A 199 21.46 -11.70 30.24
CA SER A 199 22.10 -11.56 31.55
C SER A 199 23.61 -11.51 31.38
N ASN A 200 24.28 -10.68 32.20
CA ASN A 200 25.72 -10.52 32.15
C ASN A 200 26.42 -11.89 32.38
N PRO A 201 27.50 -12.21 31.65
CA PRO A 201 28.18 -13.51 31.76
C PRO A 201 28.82 -13.79 33.14
N GLY A 202 28.82 -12.82 34.06
CA GLY A 202 29.24 -12.98 35.46
C GLY A 202 28.10 -13.22 36.46
N GLU A 203 26.83 -13.08 36.05
CA GLU A 203 25.69 -13.20 36.97
C GLU A 203 25.07 -14.60 36.95
N VAL A 204 24.74 -15.11 38.13
CA VAL A 204 24.18 -16.45 38.32
C VAL A 204 22.77 -16.53 37.72
N CYS A 205 22.46 -17.66 37.06
CA CYS A 205 21.16 -17.83 36.40
C CYS A 205 20.00 -17.79 37.41
N HIS A 206 19.21 -16.72 37.39
CA HIS A 206 18.04 -16.58 38.27
C HIS A 206 16.95 -17.60 37.97
N LYS A 207 16.79 -18.01 36.70
CA LYS A 207 15.80 -19.02 36.31
C LYS A 207 16.20 -20.40 36.83
N PHE A 208 17.50 -20.74 36.88
CA PHE A 208 18.00 -21.95 37.53
C PHE A 208 17.70 -21.95 39.03
N ASN A 209 17.92 -20.82 39.70
CA ASN A 209 17.61 -20.67 41.14
C ASN A 209 16.12 -20.86 41.46
N LYS A 210 15.23 -20.60 40.48
CA LYS A 210 13.77 -20.80 40.56
C LYS A 210 13.29 -22.11 39.91
N SER A 211 14.17 -23.08 39.63
CA SER A 211 13.86 -24.36 38.95
C SER A 211 13.17 -24.23 37.58
N LYS A 212 13.32 -23.08 36.92
CA LYS A 212 12.75 -22.77 35.59
C LYS A 212 13.77 -22.84 34.45
N CYS A 213 15.02 -23.19 34.74
CA CYS A 213 16.07 -23.43 33.75
C CYS A 213 16.80 -24.72 34.08
N THR A 214 16.63 -25.75 33.24
CA THR A 214 17.20 -27.09 33.42
C THR A 214 18.23 -27.46 32.35
N VAL A 215 18.41 -26.59 31.34
CA VAL A 215 19.31 -26.82 30.20
C VAL A 215 20.75 -26.46 30.59
N ILE A 216 21.71 -27.38 30.37
CA ILE A 216 23.14 -27.21 30.68
C ILE A 216 23.94 -27.38 29.36
N PRO A 217 24.72 -26.37 28.91
CA PRO A 217 24.89 -25.05 29.51
C PRO A 217 23.65 -24.16 29.34
N CYS A 218 23.52 -23.13 30.17
CA CYS A 218 22.39 -22.20 30.18
C CYS A 218 22.18 -21.56 28.78
N PRO A 219 20.95 -21.52 28.23
CA PRO A 219 20.67 -20.88 26.94
C PRO A 219 21.02 -19.39 26.89
N TRP A 220 21.11 -18.74 28.07
CA TRP A 220 21.47 -17.33 28.22
C TRP A 220 22.94 -17.11 28.64
N GLY A 221 23.77 -18.16 28.64
CA GLY A 221 25.20 -18.04 28.93
C GLY A 221 25.56 -17.82 30.41
N CYS A 222 24.59 -17.80 31.32
CA CYS A 222 24.84 -17.62 32.76
C CYS A 222 25.31 -18.89 33.46
N PRO A 223 26.23 -18.80 34.44
CA PRO A 223 26.56 -19.92 35.31
C PRO A 223 25.34 -20.36 36.15
N HIS A 224 25.09 -21.68 36.15
CA HIS A 224 24.11 -22.31 37.03
C HIS A 224 24.73 -22.54 38.41
N SER A 225 24.64 -21.54 39.29
CA SER A 225 25.02 -21.65 40.70
C SER A 225 23.95 -21.11 41.65
N CYS A 226 23.87 -21.72 42.83
CA CYS A 226 22.92 -21.36 43.88
C CYS A 226 23.20 -19.95 44.39
N SER A 227 22.22 -19.07 44.39
CA SER A 227 22.41 -17.71 44.89
C SER A 227 22.53 -17.63 46.43
N THR A 228 22.27 -18.72 47.15
CA THR A 228 22.40 -18.79 48.62
C THR A 228 23.76 -19.31 49.08
N CYS A 229 24.35 -20.28 48.37
CA CYS A 229 25.61 -20.93 48.78
C CYS A 229 26.64 -21.07 47.66
N SER A 230 26.39 -20.49 46.49
CA SER A 230 27.25 -20.48 45.30
C SER A 230 27.61 -21.85 44.70
N LYS A 231 27.01 -22.96 45.18
CA LYS A 231 27.21 -24.32 44.64
C LYS A 231 26.43 -24.53 43.34
N THR A 232 26.96 -25.34 42.43
CA THR A 232 26.37 -25.59 41.10
C THR A 232 25.39 -26.78 41.06
N ASN A 233 25.31 -27.56 42.14
CA ASN A 233 24.51 -28.80 42.16
C ASN A 233 23.01 -28.56 42.34
N HIS A 234 22.61 -27.40 42.85
CA HIS A 234 21.23 -27.10 43.18
C HIS A 234 20.95 -25.60 43.04
N GLY A 235 19.69 -25.23 42.88
CA GLY A 235 19.25 -23.84 42.88
C GLY A 235 18.79 -23.41 44.28
N LYS A 236 18.58 -22.10 44.49
CA LYS A 236 18.05 -21.55 45.75
C LYS A 236 16.80 -22.26 46.25
N HIS A 237 15.91 -22.68 45.35
CA HIS A 237 14.68 -23.42 45.67
C HIS A 237 14.90 -24.72 46.46
N SER A 238 16.12 -25.27 46.51
CA SER A 238 16.44 -26.49 47.27
C SER A 238 16.78 -26.21 48.74
N HIS A 239 16.91 -24.95 49.14
CA HIS A 239 16.98 -24.56 50.55
C HIS A 239 15.55 -24.39 51.09
N LYS A 240 15.20 -25.10 52.16
CA LYS A 240 14.02 -24.76 52.98
C LYS A 240 14.33 -23.49 53.75
N ASP A 241 13.40 -22.53 53.73
CA ASP A 241 13.44 -21.34 54.58
C ASP A 241 13.44 -21.73 56.07
#